data_AF-A0A2E2VU30-F1
#
_entry.id   AF-A0A2E2VU30-F1
#
_cell.length_a   1.000
_cell.length_b   1.000
_cell.length_c   1.000
_cell.angle_alpha   90.00
_cell.angle_beta   90.00
_cell.angle_gamma   90.00
#
_symmetry.space_group_name_H-M   'P 1'
#
loop_
_entity.id
_entity.type
_entity.pdbx_description
1 polymer ?
#
loop_
_entity_poly.entity_id
_entity_poly.type
_entity_poly.pdbx_seq_one_letter_code
_entity_poly.pdbx_strand_id
1 'polypeptide(L)' 'MERTPGSENKTTLSEALARIAVVEQQIRMGPVDSEVDALNDIRNELRSGDIEPHEAVARAETIERERSSHYR' A
#
# COMPACT_ATOMS: atom_id res chain seq x y z
N MET A 1 28.67 21.76 8.03
CA MET A 1 27.46 21.89 7.19
C MET A 1 26.40 21.02 7.83
N GLU A 2 25.39 21.69 8.35
CA GLU A 2 24.35 21.16 9.22
C GLU A 2 23.50 20.11 8.47
N ARG A 3 23.36 18.92 9.05
CA ARG A 3 22.38 17.93 8.62
C ARG A 3 21.04 18.37 9.19
N THR A 4 20.23 19.03 8.36
CA THR A 4 18.87 19.45 8.70
C THR A 4 18.03 18.25 9.15
N PRO A 5 17.45 18.25 10.36
CA PRO A 5 16.44 17.28 10.76
C PRO A 5 15.09 17.77 10.23
N GLY A 6 14.58 17.14 9.18
CA GLY A 6 13.36 17.58 8.52
C GLY A 6 12.72 16.53 7.63
N SER A 7 12.77 15.25 8.03
CA SER A 7 11.79 14.28 7.55
C SER A 7 10.61 14.31 8.50
N GLU A 8 9.73 15.29 8.30
CA GLU A 8 8.32 15.06 8.63
C GLU A 8 7.93 13.75 7.94
N ASN A 9 7.22 12.88 8.66
CA ASN A 9 6.79 11.53 8.29
C ASN A 9 5.86 11.48 7.05
N LYS A 10 6.13 12.24 6.00
CA LYS A 10 5.42 12.18 4.72
C LYS A 10 5.94 10.98 3.96
N THR A 11 5.18 9.89 4.04
CA THR A 11 5.33 8.75 3.14
C THR A 11 5.38 9.27 1.71
N THR A 12 6.50 9.04 1.04
CA THR A 12 6.67 9.47 -0.36
C THR A 12 5.91 8.53 -1.29
N LEU A 13 5.59 8.98 -2.51
CA LEU A 13 4.97 8.14 -3.54
C LEU A 13 5.74 6.81 -3.73
N SER A 14 7.06 6.87 -3.81
CA SER A 14 7.93 5.68 -3.95
C SER A 14 7.83 4.74 -2.75
N GLU A 15 7.72 5.27 -1.54
CA GLU A 15 7.62 4.49 -0.30
C GLU A 15 6.24 3.83 -0.18
N ALA A 16 5.17 4.52 -0.56
CA ALA A 16 3.82 3.95 -0.63
C ALA A 16 3.73 2.83 -1.68
N LEU A 17 4.28 3.03 -2.88
CA LEU A 17 4.34 2.00 -3.91
C LEU A 17 5.13 0.76 -3.45
N ALA A 18 6.23 0.96 -2.73
CA ALA A 18 7.01 -0.15 -2.17
C ALA A 18 6.20 -0.96 -1.14
N ARG A 19 5.48 -0.29 -0.23
CA ARG A 19 4.62 -0.96 0.76
C ARG A 19 3.47 -1.73 0.11
N ILE A 20 2.81 -1.15 -0.89
CA ILE A 20 1.76 -1.83 -1.66
C ILE A 20 2.31 -3.11 -2.33
N ALA A 21 3.52 -3.05 -2.89
CA ALA A 21 4.14 -4.22 -3.54
C ALA A 21 4.47 -5.35 -2.55
N VAL A 22 4.83 -5.03 -1.30
CA VAL A 22 5.03 -6.04 -0.25
C VAL A 22 3.72 -6.73 0.09
N VAL A 23 2.65 -5.96 0.27
CA VAL A 23 1.30 -6.48 0.55
C VAL A 23 0.80 -7.35 -0.61
N GLU A 24 1.03 -6.94 -1.86
CA GLU A 24 0.71 -7.73 -3.04
C GLU A 24 1.42 -9.10 -3.05
N GLN A 25 2.73 -9.14 -2.72
CA GLN A 25 3.47 -10.41 -2.64
C GLN A 25 2.91 -11.34 -1.57
N GLN A 26 2.47 -10.81 -0.44
CA GLN A 26 1.86 -11.60 0.62
C GLN A 26 0.50 -12.18 0.19
N ILE A 27 -0.28 -11.43 -0.60
CA ILE A 27 -1.59 -11.85 -1.13
C ILE A 27 -1.47 -12.88 -2.25
N ARG A 28 -0.51 -12.72 -3.18
CA ARG A 28 -0.30 -13.65 -4.32
C ARG A 28 0.04 -15.09 -3.93
N MET A 29 0.35 -15.36 -2.65
CA MET A 29 0.57 -16.72 -2.14
C MET A 29 -0.73 -17.47 -1.74
N GLY A 30 -1.92 -16.91 -1.98
CA GLY A 30 -3.22 -17.56 -1.74
C GLY A 30 -4.22 -17.39 -2.90
N PRO A 31 -5.38 -18.08 -2.86
CA PRO A 31 -6.38 -18.02 -3.92
C PRO A 31 -7.25 -16.77 -3.78
N VAL A 32 -6.85 -15.62 -4.34
CA VAL A 32 -7.61 -14.37 -4.22
C VAL A 32 -7.33 -13.39 -5.36
N ASP A 33 -8.13 -13.49 -6.42
CA ASP A 33 -8.09 -12.55 -7.56
C ASP A 33 -8.63 -11.16 -7.14
N SER A 34 -9.66 -11.10 -6.29
CA SER A 34 -10.33 -9.85 -5.87
C SER A 34 -9.43 -8.88 -5.07
N GLU A 35 -8.57 -9.39 -4.18
CA GLU A 35 -7.65 -8.55 -3.40
C GLU A 35 -6.49 -8.03 -4.24
N VAL A 36 -6.07 -8.80 -5.25
CA VAL A 36 -5.05 -8.35 -6.21
C VAL A 36 -5.61 -7.23 -7.08
N ASP A 37 -6.86 -7.34 -7.52
CA ASP A 37 -7.56 -6.28 -8.24
C ASP A 37 -7.69 -5.01 -7.38
N ALA A 38 -8.11 -5.13 -6.12
CA ALA A 38 -8.20 -4.00 -5.20
C ALA A 38 -6.84 -3.29 -4.96
N LEU A 39 -5.74 -4.04 -4.89
CA LEU A 39 -4.39 -3.46 -4.80
C LEU A 39 -3.94 -2.79 -6.11
N ASN A 40 -4.37 -3.30 -7.26
CA ASN A 40 -4.10 -2.67 -8.54
C ASN A 40 -4.86 -1.35 -8.68
N ASP A 41 -6.12 -1.30 -8.22
CA ASP A 41 -6.91 -0.07 -8.19
C ASP A 41 -6.25 0.99 -7.30
N ILE A 42 -5.86 0.64 -6.07
CA ILE A 42 -5.15 1.56 -5.15
C ILE A 42 -3.86 2.10 -5.79
N ARG A 43 -3.12 1.25 -6.52
CA ARG A 43 -1.89 1.66 -7.22
C ARG A 43 -2.17 2.60 -8.38
N ASN A 44 -3.26 2.39 -9.11
CA ASN A 44 -3.68 3.27 -10.21
C ASN A 44 -4.16 4.62 -9.68
N GLU A 45 -4.95 4.64 -8.61
CA GLU A 45 -5.38 5.86 -7.92
C GLU A 45 -4.16 6.64 -7.38
N LEU A 46 -3.21 5.96 -6.73
CA LEU A 46 -1.99 6.58 -6.22
C LEU A 46 -1.09 7.14 -7.34
N ARG A 47 -1.01 6.47 -8.49
CA ARG A 47 -0.25 6.95 -9.66
C ARG A 47 -0.93 8.12 -10.37
N SER A 48 -2.26 8.12 -10.38
CA SER A 48 -3.06 9.20 -10.97
C SER A 48 -3.13 10.43 -10.05
N GLY A 49 -2.78 10.26 -8.77
CA GLY A 49 -2.84 11.31 -7.76
C GLY A 49 -4.23 11.51 -7.17
N ASP A 50 -5.12 10.54 -7.35
CA ASP A 50 -6.49 10.57 -6.82
C ASP A 50 -6.53 10.35 -5.30
N ILE A 51 -5.51 9.67 -4.76
CA ILE A 51 -5.32 9.44 -3.33
C ILE A 51 -3.89 9.77 -2.90
N GLU A 52 -3.75 10.18 -1.64
CA GLU A 52 -2.44 10.49 -1.06
C GLU A 52 -1.65 9.20 -0.73
N PRO A 53 -0.31 9.25 -0.72
CA PRO A 53 0.54 8.08 -0.43
C PRO A 53 0.22 7.38 0.90
N HIS A 54 -0.11 8.14 1.95
CA HIS A 54 -0.44 7.58 3.26
C HIS A 54 -1.81 6.88 3.26
N GLU A 55 -2.77 7.38 2.48
CA GLU A 55 -4.09 6.77 2.31
C GLU A 55 -4.00 5.46 1.52
N ALA A 56 -3.20 5.45 0.45
CA ALA A 56 -2.96 4.25 -0.34
C ALA A 56 -2.36 3.11 0.50
N VAL A 57 -1.43 3.43 1.40
CA VAL A 57 -0.86 2.47 2.36
C VAL A 57 -1.92 1.97 3.34
N ALA A 58 -2.71 2.86 3.94
CA ALA A 58 -3.75 2.46 4.90
C ALA A 58 -4.82 1.54 4.27
N ARG A 59 -5.20 1.80 3.01
CA ARG A 59 -6.13 0.94 2.26
C ARG A 59 -5.51 -0.42 1.96
N ALA A 60 -4.24 -0.48 1.54
CA ALA A 60 -3.55 -1.75 1.30
C ALA A 60 -3.42 -2.60 2.58
N GLU A 61 -3.08 -2.00 3.72
CA GLU A 61 -3.01 -2.69 5.02
C GLU A 61 -4.37 -3.20 5.50
N THR A 62 -5.46 -2.51 5.14
CA THR A 62 -6.81 -2.96 5.47
C THR A 62 -7.14 -4.27 4.73
N ILE A 63 -6.82 -4.35 3.43
CA ILE A 63 -7.01 -5.57 2.62
C ILE A 63 -6.22 -6.75 3.21
N GLU A 64 -4.96 -6.53 3.59
CA GLU A 64 -4.12 -7.56 4.21
C GLU A 64 -4.69 -8.07 5.54
N ARG A 65 -5.24 -7.16 6.36
CA ARG A 65 -5.88 -7.50 7.62
C ARG A 65 -7.18 -8.27 7.44
N GLU A 66 -8.05 -7.83 6.54
CA GLU A 66 -9.33 -8.51 6.24
C GLU A 66 -9.08 -9.93 5.72
N ARG A 67 -8.11 -10.11 4.83
CA ARG A 67 -7.66 -11.43 4.38
C ARG A 67 -7.16 -12.28 5.56
N SER A 68 -6.28 -11.73 6.39
CA SER A 68 -5.73 -12.45 7.55
C SER A 68 -6.82 -12.88 8.55
N SER A 69 -7.94 -12.17 8.60
CA SER A 69 -9.13 -12.56 9.37
C SER A 69 -9.99 -13.62 8.69
N HIS A 70 -10.08 -13.62 7.35
CA HIS A 70 -10.90 -14.56 6.58
C HIS A 70 -10.28 -15.96 6.41
N TYR A 71 -8.96 -16.06 6.36
CA TYR A 71 -8.24 -17.32 6.08
C TYR A 71 -7.55 -17.94 7.31
N ARG A 72 -7.96 -17.56 8.52
CA ARG A 72 -7.40 -18.06 9.78
C ARG A 72 -8.10 -19.31 10.31
#